data_AF-A0A2D5TT16-F1
#
_entry.id   AF-A0A2D5TT16-F1
#
_cell.length_a   1.000
_cell.length_b   1.000
_cell.length_c   1.000
_cell.angle_alpha   90.00
_cell.angle_beta   90.00
_cell.angle_gamma   90.00
#
_symmetry.space_group_name_H-M   'P 1'
#
loop_
_entity.id
_entity.type
_entity.pdbx_description
1 polymer ?
#
loop_
_entity_poly.entity_id
_entity_poly.type
_entity_poly.pdbx_seq_one_letter_code
_entity_poly.pdbx_strand_id
1 'polypeptide(L)'
;MTKKEFRNEFEKIIDEFEPVFLNRPWDRPEMYAGWLSQTYHFVKHSTRLLSIAAGRARLDQENFHKRFIAHVAEETNHEKLAENDLKNMGFSVGVESNEARRFHRFQFDILDVHGPAVFMGWILFLEGLACKHGPTLLHKVKHYGEKSTTFLKLHSEEDQEHIESALELVDSISESELELVLENLVTARDNYQDILEYAEKACRAATLAS
;
A
#
# COMPACT_ATOMS: atom_id res chain seq x y z
N MET A 1 4.87 2.38 -23.60
CA MET A 1 5.71 3.46 -23.02
C MET A 1 7.12 2.94 -22.74
N THR A 2 8.15 3.80 -22.76
CA THR A 2 9.52 3.39 -22.39
C THR A 2 9.70 3.23 -20.88
N LYS A 3 10.69 2.42 -20.45
CA LYS A 3 11.02 2.24 -19.02
C LYS A 3 11.42 3.55 -18.32
N LYS A 4 12.11 4.43 -19.05
CA LYS A 4 12.49 5.75 -18.54
C LYS A 4 11.27 6.63 -18.30
N GLU A 5 10.33 6.65 -19.24
CA GLU A 5 9.06 7.36 -19.07
C GLU A 5 8.27 6.80 -17.89
N PHE A 6 8.21 5.47 -17.74
CA PHE A 6 7.55 4.82 -16.62
C PHE A 6 8.13 5.26 -15.27
N ARG A 7 9.47 5.23 -15.11
CA ARG A 7 10.12 5.65 -13.87
C ARG A 7 9.85 7.11 -13.53
N ASN A 8 9.89 8.00 -14.53
CA ASN A 8 9.56 9.41 -14.34
C ASN A 8 8.11 9.62 -13.89
N GLU A 9 7.15 8.90 -14.50
CA GLU A 9 5.73 9.00 -14.09
C GLU A 9 5.50 8.40 -12.70
N PHE A 10 6.17 7.28 -12.37
CA PHE A 10 6.15 6.71 -11.03
C PHE A 10 6.62 7.72 -9.98
N GLU A 11 7.82 8.30 -10.16
CA GLU A 11 8.37 9.28 -9.23
C GLU A 11 7.44 10.48 -9.04
N LYS A 12 6.94 11.02 -10.16
CA LYS A 12 5.99 12.13 -10.17
C LYS A 12 4.71 11.79 -9.40
N ILE A 13 4.14 10.61 -9.62
CA ILE A 13 2.91 10.19 -8.93
C ILE A 13 3.14 10.12 -7.42
N ILE A 14 4.26 9.56 -6.96
CA ILE A 14 4.58 9.49 -5.53
C ILE A 14 4.81 10.89 -4.95
N ASP A 15 5.49 11.79 -5.67
CA ASP A 15 5.73 13.17 -5.24
C ASP A 15 4.44 13.99 -5.13
N GLU A 16 3.60 13.94 -6.16
CA GLU A 16 2.33 14.68 -6.19
C GLU A 16 1.34 14.17 -5.13
N PHE A 17 1.50 12.92 -4.66
CA PHE A 17 0.67 12.34 -3.61
C PHE A 17 1.07 12.76 -2.20
N GLU A 18 2.25 13.35 -2.01
CA GLU A 18 2.74 13.81 -0.69
C GLU A 18 1.69 14.65 0.08
N PRO A 19 1.15 15.77 -0.45
CA PRO A 19 0.19 16.57 0.28
C PRO A 19 -1.12 15.83 0.54
N VAL A 20 -1.53 14.91 -0.35
CA VAL A 20 -2.73 14.08 -0.16
C VAL A 20 -2.56 13.14 1.03
N PHE A 21 -1.35 12.61 1.22
CA PHE A 21 -1.02 11.71 2.32
C PHE A 21 -0.69 12.44 3.62
N LEU A 22 0.14 13.48 3.58
CA LEU A 22 0.68 14.12 4.78
C LEU A 22 -0.20 15.24 5.36
N ASN A 23 -1.07 15.88 4.56
CA ASN A 23 -1.97 16.94 5.04
C ASN A 23 -3.30 16.37 5.54
N ARG A 24 -3.22 15.41 6.45
CA ARG A 24 -4.36 14.90 7.23
C ARG A 24 -4.16 15.27 8.70
N PRO A 25 -5.22 15.30 9.52
CA PRO A 25 -5.12 15.60 10.95
C PRO A 25 -4.53 14.39 11.72
N TRP A 26 -3.28 14.03 11.44
CA TRP A 26 -2.59 12.85 11.98
C TRP A 26 -2.34 12.91 13.50
N ASP A 27 -2.50 14.08 14.10
CA ASP A 27 -2.50 14.33 15.55
C ASP A 27 -3.81 13.90 16.22
N ARG A 28 -4.88 13.72 15.43
CA ARG A 28 -6.15 13.15 15.90
C ARG A 28 -6.05 11.62 15.96
N PRO A 29 -6.21 10.99 17.14
CA PRO A 29 -6.10 9.55 17.26
C PRO A 29 -7.15 8.82 16.41
N GLU A 30 -8.34 9.41 16.21
CA GLU A 30 -9.37 8.84 15.35
C GLU A 30 -8.96 8.80 13.86
N MET A 31 -8.17 9.76 13.38
CA MET A 31 -7.65 9.77 12.01
C MET A 31 -6.64 8.63 11.83
N TYR A 32 -5.65 8.55 12.72
CA TYR A 32 -4.60 7.53 12.61
C TYR A 32 -5.15 6.12 12.82
N ALA A 33 -6.01 5.91 13.82
CA ALA A 33 -6.69 4.64 14.03
C ALA A 33 -7.66 4.30 12.88
N GLY A 34 -8.38 5.29 12.34
CA GLY A 34 -9.24 5.09 11.17
C GLY A 34 -8.45 4.60 9.95
N TRP A 35 -7.30 5.21 9.68
CA TRP A 35 -6.38 4.77 8.62
C TRP A 35 -5.85 3.35 8.89
N LEU A 36 -5.25 3.07 10.06
CA LEU A 36 -4.76 1.74 10.43
C LEU A 36 -5.84 0.66 10.31
N SER A 37 -7.07 0.98 10.71
CA SER A 37 -8.20 0.05 10.61
C SER A 37 -8.55 -0.30 9.18
N GLN A 38 -8.48 0.65 8.24
CA GLN A 38 -8.73 0.35 6.82
C GLN A 38 -7.51 -0.31 6.17
N THR A 39 -6.30 0.05 6.60
CA THR A 39 -5.05 -0.61 6.21
C THR A 39 -5.07 -2.09 6.52
N TYR A 40 -5.50 -2.47 7.73
CA TYR A 40 -5.70 -3.88 8.11
C TYR A 40 -6.51 -4.66 7.06
N HIS A 41 -7.58 -4.05 6.52
CA HIS A 41 -8.50 -4.76 5.63
C HIS A 41 -7.89 -5.09 4.27
N PHE A 42 -7.00 -4.27 3.72
CA PHE A 42 -6.32 -4.64 2.47
C PHE A 42 -5.02 -5.41 2.71
N VAL A 43 -4.27 -5.11 3.77
CA VAL A 43 -3.00 -5.79 4.09
C VAL A 43 -3.21 -7.28 4.37
N LYS A 44 -4.33 -7.66 5.02
CA LYS A 44 -4.66 -9.08 5.22
C LYS A 44 -4.81 -9.85 3.89
N HIS A 45 -4.96 -9.17 2.75
CA HIS A 45 -5.03 -9.79 1.43
C HIS A 45 -3.69 -9.82 0.68
N SER A 46 -2.64 -9.12 1.14
CA SER A 46 -1.35 -9.01 0.45
C SER A 46 -0.74 -10.37 0.12
N THR A 47 -0.58 -11.25 1.11
CA THR A 47 0.01 -12.59 0.91
C THR A 47 -0.79 -13.47 -0.05
N ARG A 48 -2.12 -13.29 -0.09
CA ARG A 48 -3.02 -14.04 -1.00
C ARG A 48 -2.86 -13.54 -2.44
N LEU A 49 -2.85 -12.23 -2.64
CA LEU A 49 -2.63 -11.60 -3.94
C LEU A 49 -1.23 -11.92 -4.49
N LEU A 50 -0.20 -11.85 -3.65
CA LEU A 50 1.17 -12.23 -3.99
C LEU A 50 1.28 -13.71 -4.37
N SER A 51 0.67 -14.61 -3.60
CA SER A 51 0.65 -16.04 -3.92
C SER A 51 -0.04 -16.31 -5.26
N ILE A 52 -1.12 -15.58 -5.53
CA ILE A 52 -1.85 -15.65 -6.80
C ILE A 52 -0.99 -15.13 -7.96
N ALA A 53 -0.32 -13.98 -7.79
CA ALA A 53 0.59 -13.43 -8.80
C ALA A 53 1.73 -14.42 -9.09
N ALA A 54 2.34 -15.00 -8.05
CA ALA A 54 3.37 -16.01 -8.17
C ALA A 54 2.88 -17.25 -8.93
N GLY A 55 1.68 -17.75 -8.62
CA GLY A 55 1.10 -18.93 -9.27
C GLY A 55 0.68 -18.69 -10.73
N ARG A 56 0.43 -17.44 -11.11
CA ARG A 56 0.11 -17.04 -12.50
C ARG A 56 1.32 -16.59 -13.31
N ALA A 57 2.50 -16.47 -12.70
CA ALA A 57 3.76 -16.25 -13.41
C ALA A 57 4.04 -17.42 -14.34
N ARG A 58 4.26 -17.11 -15.62
CA ARG A 58 4.65 -18.09 -16.63
C ARG A 58 6.11 -18.52 -16.41
N LEU A 59 6.53 -19.63 -17.02
CA LEU A 59 7.91 -20.13 -16.91
C LEU A 59 8.95 -19.16 -17.49
N ASP A 60 8.59 -18.33 -18.48
CA ASP A 60 9.42 -17.26 -19.01
C ASP A 60 9.45 -15.99 -18.12
N GLN A 61 8.65 -15.98 -17.04
CA GLN A 61 8.54 -14.92 -16.03
C GLN A 61 9.04 -15.41 -14.64
N GLU A 62 10.07 -16.25 -14.63
CA GLU A 62 10.65 -16.86 -13.43
C GLU A 62 11.07 -15.83 -12.35
N ASN A 63 11.52 -14.65 -12.78
CA ASN A 63 11.86 -13.54 -11.87
C ASN A 63 10.63 -13.01 -11.11
N PHE A 64 9.48 -12.87 -11.77
CA PHE A 64 8.21 -12.53 -11.11
C PHE A 64 7.82 -13.59 -10.08
N HIS A 65 7.87 -14.87 -10.49
CA HIS A 65 7.54 -15.98 -9.60
C HIS A 65 8.37 -15.92 -8.31
N LYS A 66 9.70 -15.83 -8.44
CA LYS A 66 10.62 -15.78 -7.29
C LYS A 66 10.42 -14.56 -6.42
N ARG A 67 10.29 -13.36 -7.01
CA ARG A 67 10.10 -12.12 -6.26
C ARG A 67 8.81 -12.14 -5.45
N PHE A 68 7.70 -12.59 -6.05
CA PHE A 68 6.43 -12.66 -5.33
C PHE A 68 6.45 -13.70 -4.22
N ILE A 69 7.09 -14.85 -4.39
CA ILE A 69 7.25 -15.83 -3.30
C ILE A 69 8.09 -15.28 -2.15
N ALA A 70 9.19 -14.57 -2.45
CA ALA A 70 9.98 -13.87 -1.42
C ALA A 70 9.11 -12.84 -0.67
N HIS A 71 8.34 -12.04 -1.42
CA HIS A 71 7.45 -11.03 -0.85
C HIS A 71 6.34 -11.62 0.03
N VAL A 72 5.84 -12.83 -0.28
CA VAL A 72 4.89 -13.52 0.61
C VAL A 72 5.51 -13.76 2.00
N ALA A 73 6.78 -14.15 2.05
CA ALA A 73 7.47 -14.40 3.32
C ALA A 73 7.67 -13.10 4.12
N GLU A 74 8.02 -12.01 3.43
CA GLU A 74 8.14 -10.66 4.01
C GLU A 74 6.79 -10.20 4.61
N GLU A 75 5.71 -10.21 3.82
CA GLU A 75 4.38 -9.69 4.21
C GLU A 75 3.60 -10.55 5.21
N THR A 76 4.18 -11.66 5.66
CA THR A 76 3.46 -12.62 6.52
C THR A 76 3.21 -12.02 7.91
N ASN A 77 1.93 -11.89 8.26
CA ASN A 77 1.42 -11.30 9.50
C ASN A 77 1.54 -9.76 9.59
N HIS A 78 1.78 -9.03 8.51
CA HIS A 78 1.80 -7.57 8.54
C HIS A 78 0.47 -6.96 9.01
N GLU A 79 -0.66 -7.62 8.76
CA GLU A 79 -1.96 -7.18 9.28
C GLU A 79 -2.01 -7.20 10.81
N LYS A 80 -1.22 -8.05 11.47
CA LYS A 80 -1.12 -8.11 12.93
C LYS A 80 -0.40 -6.91 13.52
N LEU A 81 0.51 -6.27 12.78
CA LEU A 81 1.13 -5.03 13.22
C LEU A 81 0.07 -3.92 13.33
N ALA A 82 -0.76 -3.76 12.29
CA ALA A 82 -1.85 -2.78 12.30
C ALA A 82 -2.89 -3.09 13.40
N GLU A 83 -3.26 -4.36 13.59
CA GLU A 83 -4.17 -4.78 14.66
C GLU A 83 -3.59 -4.48 16.07
N ASN A 84 -2.30 -4.75 16.28
CA ASN A 84 -1.62 -4.50 17.55
C ASN A 84 -1.45 -3.00 17.82
N ASP A 85 -1.09 -2.21 16.81
CA ASP A 85 -0.98 -0.76 16.92
C ASP A 85 -2.31 -0.14 17.36
N LEU A 86 -3.42 -0.53 16.71
CA LEU A 86 -4.77 -0.13 17.10
C LEU A 86 -5.09 -0.47 18.56
N LYS A 87 -4.79 -1.70 18.97
CA LYS A 87 -5.02 -2.17 20.33
C LYS A 87 -4.24 -1.36 21.36
N ASN A 88 -2.98 -1.02 21.07
CA ASN A 88 -2.14 -0.22 21.96
C ASN A 88 -2.62 1.23 22.08
N MET A 89 -3.33 1.74 21.06
CA MET A 89 -4.01 3.03 21.11
C MET A 89 -5.41 3.00 21.74
N GLY A 90 -5.91 1.83 22.14
CA GLY A 90 -7.26 1.67 22.69
C GLY A 90 -8.38 1.57 21.65
N PHE A 91 -8.03 1.35 20.38
CA PHE A 91 -8.97 1.14 19.28
C PHE A 91 -9.05 -0.35 18.90
N SER A 92 -10.05 -0.68 18.07
CA SER A 92 -10.20 -2.00 17.45
C SER A 92 -10.33 -1.86 15.94
N VAL A 93 -10.03 -2.93 15.21
CA VAL A 93 -10.34 -2.99 13.77
C VAL A 93 -11.84 -2.78 13.56
N GLY A 94 -12.21 -1.70 12.87
CA GLY A 94 -13.58 -1.37 12.50
C GLY A 94 -14.08 -2.16 11.30
N VAL A 95 -15.30 -1.84 10.86
CA VAL A 95 -15.88 -2.44 9.65
C VAL A 95 -15.11 -1.97 8.41
N GLU A 96 -14.93 -2.87 7.46
CA GLU A 96 -14.32 -2.57 6.17
C GLU A 96 -15.19 -1.60 5.37
N SER A 97 -14.60 -0.48 4.98
CA SER A 97 -15.26 0.52 4.14
C SER A 97 -15.40 0.03 2.69
N ASN A 98 -16.22 0.72 1.89
CA ASN A 98 -16.33 0.40 0.47
C ASN A 98 -15.04 0.71 -0.29
N GLU A 99 -14.34 1.76 0.14
CA GLU A 99 -13.07 2.25 -0.38
C GLU A 99 -11.96 1.21 -0.16
N ALA A 100 -11.81 0.73 1.09
CA ALA A 100 -10.86 -0.34 1.41
C ALA A 100 -11.16 -1.63 0.65
N ARG A 101 -12.45 -2.02 0.58
CA ARG A 101 -12.89 -3.20 -0.17
C ARG A 101 -12.55 -3.09 -1.66
N ARG A 102 -12.83 -1.94 -2.26
CA ARG A 102 -12.55 -1.70 -3.68
C ARG A 102 -11.05 -1.77 -3.95
N PHE A 103 -10.23 -1.21 -3.06
CA PHE A 103 -8.77 -1.17 -3.20
C PHE A 103 -8.16 -2.57 -3.34
N HIS A 104 -8.53 -3.53 -2.49
CA HIS A 104 -7.98 -4.88 -2.58
C HIS A 104 -8.72 -5.78 -3.60
N ARG A 105 -10.03 -5.64 -3.78
CA ARG A 105 -10.80 -6.48 -4.72
C ARG A 105 -10.41 -6.24 -6.17
N PHE A 106 -10.18 -4.98 -6.52
CA PHE A 106 -9.74 -4.62 -7.87
C PHE A 106 -8.45 -5.36 -8.26
N GLN A 107 -7.56 -5.63 -7.30
CA GLN A 107 -6.31 -6.36 -7.55
C GLN A 107 -6.56 -7.84 -7.90
N PHE A 108 -7.58 -8.47 -7.32
CA PHE A 108 -7.94 -9.84 -7.72
C PHE A 108 -8.46 -9.88 -9.16
N ASP A 109 -9.28 -8.90 -9.54
CA ASP A 109 -9.90 -8.84 -10.86
C ASP A 109 -8.86 -8.52 -11.96
N ILE A 110 -8.04 -7.47 -11.75
CA ILE A 110 -7.07 -7.05 -12.76
C ILE A 110 -5.96 -8.10 -12.99
N LEU A 111 -5.55 -8.79 -11.92
CA LEU A 111 -4.56 -9.86 -12.00
C LEU A 111 -5.10 -11.07 -12.77
N ASP A 112 -6.39 -11.41 -12.59
CA ASP A 112 -7.02 -12.49 -13.37
C ASP A 112 -7.07 -12.16 -14.86
N VAL A 113 -7.32 -10.90 -15.22
CA VAL A 113 -7.48 -10.46 -16.62
C VAL A 113 -6.13 -10.23 -17.31
N HIS A 114 -5.19 -9.56 -16.66
CA HIS A 114 -3.95 -9.05 -17.28
C HIS A 114 -2.69 -9.79 -16.84
N GLY A 115 -2.81 -10.74 -15.89
CA GLY A 115 -1.69 -11.54 -15.42
C GLY A 115 -0.86 -10.86 -14.32
N PRO A 116 0.31 -11.42 -14.00
CA PRO A 116 1.05 -11.07 -12.78
C PRO A 116 1.79 -9.73 -12.85
N ALA A 117 2.22 -9.29 -14.04
CA ALA A 117 2.99 -8.06 -14.19
C ALA A 117 2.20 -6.83 -13.74
N VAL A 118 0.90 -6.77 -14.07
CA VAL A 118 0.01 -5.63 -13.72
C VAL A 118 -0.04 -5.37 -12.21
N PHE A 119 0.15 -6.41 -11.40
CA PHE A 119 0.10 -6.33 -9.94
C PHE A 119 1.22 -5.44 -9.38
N MET A 120 2.32 -5.26 -10.13
CA MET A 120 3.40 -4.36 -9.78
C MET A 120 2.94 -2.91 -9.62
N GLY A 121 1.88 -2.47 -10.30
CA GLY A 121 1.38 -1.10 -10.14
C GLY A 121 0.93 -0.81 -8.71
N TRP A 122 0.25 -1.77 -8.08
CA TRP A 122 -0.21 -1.68 -6.70
C TRP A 122 0.96 -1.75 -5.70
N ILE A 123 1.90 -2.69 -5.92
CA ILE A 123 3.10 -2.84 -5.10
C ILE A 123 3.94 -1.56 -5.15
N LEU A 124 4.27 -1.07 -6.36
CA LEU A 124 5.09 0.14 -6.54
C LEU A 124 4.45 1.36 -5.88
N PHE A 125 3.12 1.50 -5.96
CA PHE A 125 2.44 2.60 -5.27
C PHE A 125 2.60 2.51 -3.75
N LEU A 126 2.32 1.35 -3.15
CA LEU A 126 2.39 1.16 -1.70
C LEU A 126 3.81 1.30 -1.16
N GLU A 127 4.77 0.60 -1.76
CA GLU A 127 6.19 0.62 -1.39
C GLU A 127 6.80 2.01 -1.61
N GLY A 128 6.49 2.65 -2.75
CA GLY A 128 6.97 4.00 -3.05
C GLY A 128 6.43 5.04 -2.07
N LEU A 129 5.14 4.96 -1.72
CA LEU A 129 4.53 5.85 -0.73
C LEU A 129 5.14 5.66 0.66
N ALA A 130 5.28 4.40 1.10
CA ALA A 130 5.82 4.07 2.41
C ALA A 130 7.30 4.48 2.53
N CYS A 131 8.12 4.14 1.54
CA CYS A 131 9.54 4.49 1.53
C CYS A 131 9.76 6.01 1.48
N LYS A 132 9.04 6.74 0.61
CA LYS A 132 9.30 8.16 0.39
C LYS A 132 8.71 9.06 1.48
N HIS A 133 7.47 8.80 1.87
CA HIS A 133 6.69 9.70 2.74
C HIS A 133 6.39 9.11 4.12
N GLY A 134 6.58 7.80 4.30
CA GLY A 134 6.40 7.10 5.57
C GLY A 134 7.26 7.65 6.71
N PRO A 135 8.57 7.96 6.53
CA PRO A 135 9.38 8.54 7.60
C PRO A 135 8.83 9.88 8.13
N THR A 136 8.31 10.72 7.23
CA THR A 136 7.69 12.00 7.61
C THR A 136 6.38 11.78 8.38
N LEU A 137 5.55 10.82 7.94
CA LEU A 137 4.34 10.45 8.68
C LEU A 137 4.69 9.87 10.05
N LEU A 138 5.68 8.98 10.13
CA LEU A 138 6.15 8.36 11.37
C LEU A 138 6.57 9.43 12.38
N HIS A 139 7.29 10.46 11.92
CA HIS A 139 7.64 11.60 12.76
C HIS A 139 6.40 12.33 13.34
N LYS A 140 5.32 12.44 12.56
CA LYS A 140 4.06 13.06 13.01
C LYS A 140 3.32 12.20 14.04
N VAL A 141 3.34 10.88 13.91
CA VAL A 141 2.52 9.96 14.73
C VAL A 141 3.26 9.26 15.87
N LYS A 142 4.60 9.36 15.94
CA LYS A 142 5.43 8.71 17.00
C LYS A 142 5.02 9.04 18.43
N HIS A 143 4.30 10.15 18.64
CA HIS A 143 3.80 10.55 19.95
C HIS A 143 2.70 9.61 20.49
N TYR A 144 2.07 8.78 19.66
CA TYR A 144 1.17 7.70 20.09
C TYR A 144 1.89 6.52 20.77
N GLY A 145 3.23 6.51 20.73
CA GLY A 145 4.07 5.52 21.37
C GLY A 145 4.61 4.47 20.40
N GLU A 146 5.80 3.95 20.70
CA GLU A 146 6.53 3.01 19.81
C GLU A 146 5.73 1.75 19.47
N LYS A 147 4.91 1.27 20.41
CA LYS A 147 4.05 0.09 20.23
C LYS A 147 2.79 0.38 19.41
N SER A 148 2.53 1.64 19.09
CA SER A 148 1.35 2.11 18.35
C SER A 148 1.69 2.46 16.90
N THR A 149 2.96 2.35 16.51
CA THR A 149 3.45 2.75 15.18
C THR A 149 4.30 1.66 14.52
N THR A 150 4.16 0.41 14.96
CA THR A 150 5.01 -0.70 14.50
C THR A 150 4.80 -1.03 13.02
N PHE A 151 3.56 -0.98 12.54
CA PHE A 151 3.23 -1.18 11.13
C PHE A 151 3.92 -0.13 10.25
N LEU A 152 3.75 1.14 10.60
CA LEU A 152 4.31 2.24 9.83
C LEU A 152 5.84 2.25 9.88
N LYS A 153 6.42 1.96 11.05
CA LYS A 153 7.87 1.92 11.22
C LYS A 153 8.52 0.87 10.32
N LEU A 154 7.99 -0.36 10.30
CA LEU A 154 8.50 -1.44 9.45
C LEU A 154 8.58 -0.99 7.98
N HIS A 155 7.46 -0.52 7.42
CA HIS A 155 7.39 -0.13 6.01
C HIS A 155 8.12 1.19 5.68
N SER A 156 8.46 2.02 6.68
CA SER A 156 9.12 3.31 6.45
C SER A 156 10.64 3.27 6.62
N GLU A 157 11.12 2.47 7.57
CA GLU A 157 12.54 2.46 7.98
C GLU A 157 13.23 1.13 7.68
N GLU A 158 12.50 0.01 7.71
CA GLU A 158 13.09 -1.33 7.67
C GLU A 158 12.97 -1.96 6.26
N ASP A 159 12.00 -1.53 5.44
CA ASP A 159 11.69 -2.11 4.12
C ASP A 159 12.20 -1.29 2.91
N GLN A 160 13.19 -0.40 3.09
CA GLN A 160 13.64 0.50 2.02
C GLN A 160 14.25 -0.23 0.81
N GLU A 161 14.71 -1.48 0.96
CA GLU A 161 15.24 -2.29 -0.15
C GLU A 161 14.12 -2.80 -1.09
N HIS A 162 12.86 -2.77 -0.67
CA HIS A 162 11.74 -3.32 -1.45
C HIS A 162 11.47 -2.53 -2.73
N ILE A 163 11.61 -1.19 -2.68
CA ILE A 163 11.31 -0.34 -3.82
C ILE A 163 12.34 -0.50 -4.93
N GLU A 164 13.63 -0.59 -4.59
CA GLU A 164 14.69 -0.82 -5.58
C GLU A 164 14.52 -2.18 -6.25
N SER A 165 14.26 -3.23 -5.47
CA SER A 165 13.96 -4.56 -6.01
C SER A 165 12.71 -4.59 -6.90
N ALA A 166 11.65 -3.86 -6.51
CA ALA A 166 10.44 -3.74 -7.32
C ALA A 166 10.70 -2.99 -8.64
N LEU A 167 11.53 -1.94 -8.59
CA LEU A 167 11.95 -1.16 -9.75
C LEU A 167 12.90 -1.93 -10.67
N GLU A 168 13.73 -2.83 -10.16
CA GLU A 168 14.52 -3.75 -11.00
C GLU A 168 13.61 -4.69 -11.79
N LEU A 169 12.50 -5.13 -11.19
CA LEU A 169 11.55 -6.01 -11.86
C LEU A 169 10.85 -5.31 -13.04
N VAL A 170 10.64 -3.99 -12.95
CA VAL A 170 10.13 -3.15 -14.06
C VAL A 170 10.99 -3.27 -15.31
N ASP A 171 12.31 -3.44 -15.16
CA ASP A 171 13.21 -3.58 -16.31
C ASP A 171 13.01 -4.89 -17.08
N SER A 172 12.28 -5.85 -16.51
CA SER A 172 11.90 -7.10 -17.19
C SER A 172 10.52 -7.08 -17.83
N ILE A 173 9.73 -6.00 -17.62
CA ILE A 173 8.37 -5.86 -18.14
C ILE A 173 8.39 -5.36 -19.58
N SER A 174 7.52 -5.90 -20.44
CA SER A 174 7.35 -5.43 -21.81
C SER A 174 6.72 -4.03 -21.86
N GLU A 175 7.00 -3.24 -22.90
CA GLU A 175 6.46 -1.88 -23.01
C GLU A 175 4.93 -1.82 -23.04
N SER A 176 4.27 -2.85 -23.56
CA SER A 176 2.80 -2.99 -23.54
C SER A 176 2.26 -3.32 -22.15
N GLU A 177 2.99 -4.12 -21.36
CA GLU A 177 2.59 -4.42 -19.98
C GLU A 177 2.88 -3.23 -19.05
N LEU A 178 3.90 -2.41 -19.34
CA LEU A 178 4.22 -1.20 -18.55
C LEU A 178 3.07 -0.19 -18.53
N GLU A 179 2.33 -0.06 -19.63
CA GLU A 179 1.14 0.80 -19.68
C GLU A 179 0.07 0.31 -18.70
N LEU A 180 -0.20 -1.00 -18.67
CA LEU A 180 -1.14 -1.61 -17.71
C LEU A 180 -0.66 -1.48 -16.25
N VAL A 181 0.64 -1.61 -16.02
CA VAL A 181 1.24 -1.39 -14.69
C VAL A 181 1.02 0.04 -14.24
N LEU A 182 1.25 1.03 -15.13
CA LEU A 182 1.02 2.44 -14.83
C LEU A 182 -0.48 2.71 -14.55
N GLU A 183 -1.38 2.14 -15.35
CA GLU A 183 -2.82 2.26 -15.12
C GLU A 183 -3.23 1.71 -13.75
N ASN A 184 -2.70 0.56 -13.34
CA ASN A 184 -2.97 0.01 -12.01
C ASN A 184 -2.33 0.86 -10.90
N LEU A 185 -1.15 1.44 -11.14
CA LEU A 185 -0.49 2.35 -10.21
C LEU A 185 -1.33 3.61 -9.95
N VAL A 186 -1.85 4.22 -11.02
CA VAL A 186 -2.77 5.37 -10.96
C VAL A 186 -4.07 4.97 -10.25
N THR A 187 -4.61 3.80 -10.55
CA THR A 187 -5.82 3.29 -9.89
C THR A 187 -5.59 3.02 -8.40
N ALA A 188 -4.41 2.51 -8.03
CA ALA A 188 -4.01 2.31 -6.65
C ALA A 188 -3.93 3.64 -5.90
N ARG A 189 -3.31 4.66 -6.50
CA ARG A 189 -3.26 6.03 -5.97
C ARG A 189 -4.65 6.56 -5.66
N ASP A 190 -5.56 6.53 -6.63
CA ASP A 190 -6.91 7.10 -6.48
C ASP A 190 -7.72 6.35 -5.42
N ASN A 191 -7.67 5.02 -5.43
CA ASN A 191 -8.35 4.22 -4.42
C ASN A 191 -7.78 4.43 -3.01
N TYR A 192 -6.47 4.64 -2.89
CA TYR A 192 -5.86 4.91 -1.60
C TYR A 192 -6.22 6.30 -1.07
N GLN A 193 -6.34 7.31 -1.95
CA GLN A 193 -6.87 8.61 -1.58
C GLN A 193 -8.27 8.49 -0.97
N ASP A 194 -9.15 7.72 -1.59
CA ASP A 194 -10.51 7.50 -1.07
C ASP A 194 -10.51 6.84 0.33
N ILE A 195 -9.54 5.97 0.63
CA ILE A 195 -9.36 5.41 1.99
C ILE A 195 -8.98 6.51 2.99
N LEU A 196 -8.07 7.41 2.62
CA LEU A 196 -7.68 8.53 3.48
C LEU A 196 -8.85 9.48 3.72
N GLU A 197 -9.62 9.79 2.69
CA GLU A 197 -10.81 10.64 2.78
C GLU A 197 -11.90 10.01 3.64
N TYR A 198 -12.10 8.69 3.54
CA TYR A 198 -13.00 7.94 4.41
C TYR A 198 -12.57 8.05 5.87
N ALA A 199 -11.29 7.80 6.18
CA ALA A 199 -10.75 7.89 7.54
C ALA A 199 -10.91 9.32 8.11
N GLU A 200 -10.63 10.34 7.31
CA GLU A 200 -10.77 11.73 7.75
C GLU A 200 -12.23 12.11 7.99
N LYS A 201 -13.15 11.68 7.13
CA LYS A 201 -14.59 11.88 7.33
C LYS A 201 -15.09 11.22 8.62
N ALA A 202 -14.63 9.99 8.90
CA ALA A 202 -14.96 9.29 10.13
C ALA A 202 -14.41 10.01 11.37
N CYS A 203 -13.17 10.49 11.32
CA CYS A 203 -12.54 11.30 12.37
C CYS A 203 -13.36 12.58 12.68
N ARG A 204 -13.81 13.29 11.64
CA ARG A 204 -14.63 14.49 11.80
C ARG A 204 -15.99 14.17 12.45
N ALA A 205 -16.61 13.06 12.06
CA ALA A 205 -17.89 12.62 12.64
C ALA A 205 -17.77 12.25 14.12
N ALA A 206 -16.68 11.60 14.53
CA ALA A 206 -16.41 11.27 15.93
C ALA A 206 -16.31 12.54 16.81
N THR A 207 -15.73 13.61 16.28
CA THR A 207 -15.60 14.90 16.99
C THR A 207 -16.95 15.58 17.25
N LEU A 208 -17.95 15.36 16.39
CA LEU A 208 -19.29 15.94 16.57
C LEU A 208 -20.14 15.15 17.59
N ALA A 209 -19.72 13.93 17.94
CA ALA A 209 -20.44 13.05 18.85
C ALA A 209 -19.90 13.09 20.30
N SER A 210 -18.73 13.72 20.51
CA SER A 210 -18.08 13.93 21.82
C SER A 210 -18.40 15.31 22.39
#